data_AF-A0AAI8VZJ7-F1
#
_entry.id   AF-A0AAI8VZJ7-F1
#
_cell.length_a   1.000
_cell.length_b   1.000
_cell.length_c   1.000
_cell.angle_alpha   90.00
_cell.angle_beta   90.00
_cell.angle_gamma   90.00
#
_symmetry.space_group_name_H-M   'P 1'
#
loop_
_entity.id
_entity.type
_entity.pdbx_description
1 polymer ?
#
loop_
_entity_poly.entity_id
_entity_poly.type
_entity_poly.pdbx_seq_one_letter_code
_entity_poly.pdbx_strand_id
1 'polypeptide(L)'
;MDPEKTLGVVISATTVPASSLTPEPPTTQQHGPPQPQSKDNVNIEISPASYADDARFVQALTDVVNVVYLEAEAGIFNEGYQRTTASGIADLLRAGQLAVAFLSEPKTSTSPITPNSESGSDDSRRPIGCVCIKRLSDTHGEFGMLALAASHRGGGLGRDLAQFAEARCRGLGLKVMRLELLVPTFYENASKVRIQGWYERMGYRVVRLQDFGEEYPHLAGFLAGPTEYRVFEKSLV
;
A
#
# COMPACT_ATOMS: atom_id res chain seq x y z
N MET A 1 -7.69 -19.26 25.13
CA MET A 1 -7.43 -18.44 23.94
C MET A 1 -6.06 -17.84 24.15
N ASP A 2 -5.05 -18.31 23.41
CA ASP A 2 -3.68 -17.81 23.54
C ASP A 2 -3.56 -16.44 22.87
N PRO A 3 -3.16 -15.39 23.58
CA PRO A 3 -3.05 -14.03 23.04
C PRO A 3 -1.85 -13.82 22.10
N GLU A 4 -0.99 -14.83 21.90
CA GLU A 4 0.21 -14.75 21.05
C GLU A 4 0.06 -15.41 19.67
N LYS A 5 -1.12 -15.95 19.32
CA LYS A 5 -1.33 -16.62 18.04
C LYS A 5 -1.79 -15.67 16.92
N THR A 6 -1.19 -14.48 16.84
CA THR A 6 -1.46 -13.47 15.80
C THR A 6 -0.15 -13.13 15.10
N LEU A 7 0.29 -14.02 14.20
CA LEU A 7 1.52 -13.80 13.42
C LEU A 7 1.23 -12.87 12.24
N GLY A 8 1.53 -11.59 12.40
CA GLY A 8 1.63 -10.64 11.30
C GLY A 8 2.99 -10.75 10.61
N VAL A 9 3.16 -11.76 9.77
CA VAL A 9 4.23 -11.73 8.76
C VAL A 9 3.68 -10.95 7.57
N VAL A 10 4.45 -9.97 7.09
CA VAL A 10 4.12 -9.21 5.89
C VAL A 10 4.15 -10.16 4.70
N ILE A 11 3.00 -10.72 4.37
CA ILE A 11 2.80 -11.38 3.09
C ILE A 11 2.78 -10.35 1.99
N SER A 12 3.29 -10.74 0.83
CA SER A 12 3.05 -10.01 -0.39
C SER A 12 1.67 -10.43 -0.92
N ALA A 13 0.80 -9.44 -1.02
CA ALA A 13 -0.49 -9.43 -1.70
C ALA A 13 -0.90 -7.96 -1.66
N THR A 14 -1.23 -7.39 -2.80
CA THR A 14 -1.26 -5.93 -2.97
C THR A 14 -2.70 -5.38 -2.92
N THR A 15 -2.95 -4.16 -2.42
CA THR A 15 -4.34 -3.62 -2.31
C THR A 15 -4.53 -2.11 -2.57
N VAL A 16 -5.39 -1.72 -3.52
CA VAL A 16 -6.16 -0.43 -3.45
C VAL A 16 -7.52 -0.66 -4.14
N PRO A 17 -8.70 -0.35 -3.54
CA PRO A 17 -9.45 0.84 -4.01
C PRO A 17 -10.46 1.49 -3.01
N ALA A 18 -11.03 2.65 -3.38
CA ALA A 18 -12.47 2.92 -3.18
C ALA A 18 -13.19 2.95 -4.54
N SER A 19 -12.54 3.52 -5.57
CA SER A 19 -12.93 3.34 -6.97
C SER A 19 -11.70 3.57 -7.84
N SER A 20 -11.11 2.53 -8.44
CA SER A 20 -9.90 2.62 -9.28
C SER A 20 -10.21 3.13 -10.69
N LEU A 21 -11.00 4.22 -10.75
CA LEU A 21 -11.70 4.74 -11.94
C LEU A 21 -10.79 4.96 -13.14
N THR A 22 -11.20 4.36 -14.26
CA THR A 22 -11.29 5.03 -15.57
C THR A 22 -12.72 5.56 -15.73
N PRO A 23 -12.96 6.72 -16.36
CA PRO A 23 -14.31 7.15 -16.72
C PRO A 23 -14.85 6.32 -17.89
N GLU A 24 -16.12 5.91 -17.82
CA GLU A 24 -16.91 5.56 -19.01
C GLU A 24 -17.19 6.81 -19.85
N PRO A 25 -17.41 6.68 -21.17
CA PRO A 25 -17.80 7.81 -22.01
C PRO A 25 -19.12 8.42 -21.49
N PRO A 26 -19.26 9.76 -21.48
CA PRO A 26 -20.33 10.39 -20.73
C PRO A 26 -21.68 10.10 -21.36
N THR A 27 -22.56 9.45 -20.60
CA THR A 27 -24.01 9.53 -20.86
C THR A 27 -24.56 10.71 -20.06
N THR A 28 -25.05 11.69 -20.80
CA THR A 28 -25.58 13.00 -20.39
C THR A 28 -26.49 12.94 -19.15
N GLN A 29 -26.06 13.51 -18.03
CA GLN A 29 -26.94 14.22 -17.07
C GLN A 29 -26.20 15.39 -16.41
N GLN A 30 -26.80 16.57 -16.52
CA GLN A 30 -26.29 17.86 -16.04
C GLN A 30 -26.46 17.97 -14.52
N HIS A 31 -25.35 18.10 -13.78
CA HIS A 31 -25.26 18.76 -12.46
C HIS A 31 -23.90 19.49 -12.43
N GLY A 32 -23.86 20.70 -11.86
CA GLY A 32 -22.74 21.66 -11.96
C GLY A 32 -21.37 21.12 -11.54
N PRO A 33 -20.27 21.79 -11.91
CA PRO A 33 -18.93 21.24 -11.79
C PRO A 33 -18.56 21.01 -10.32
N PRO A 34 -18.15 19.80 -9.92
CA PRO A 34 -17.44 19.63 -8.66
C PRO A 34 -16.13 20.40 -8.75
N GLN A 35 -15.91 21.35 -7.84
CA GLN A 35 -14.67 22.10 -7.76
C GLN A 35 -13.49 21.13 -7.56
N PRO A 36 -12.37 21.28 -8.30
CA PRO A 36 -11.19 20.46 -8.12
C PRO A 36 -10.57 20.76 -6.74
N GLN A 37 -10.65 19.80 -5.82
CA GLN A 37 -9.89 19.85 -4.57
C GLN A 37 -8.39 19.78 -4.92
N SER A 38 -7.64 20.79 -4.49
CA SER A 38 -6.22 21.00 -4.82
C SER A 38 -5.35 19.79 -4.48
N LYS A 39 -4.55 19.33 -5.45
CA LYS A 39 -3.58 18.22 -5.34
C LYS A 39 -2.31 18.56 -4.53
N ASP A 40 -2.24 19.71 -3.88
CA ASP A 40 -0.95 20.36 -3.65
C ASP A 40 -0.25 20.03 -2.32
N ASN A 41 -0.82 19.16 -1.49
CA ASN A 41 -0.29 18.87 -0.16
C ASN A 41 -0.05 17.37 0.10
N VAL A 42 0.28 16.57 -0.91
CA VAL A 42 0.71 15.18 -0.67
C VAL A 42 2.15 14.97 -1.14
N ASN A 43 3.01 14.50 -0.23
CA ASN A 43 4.39 14.11 -0.54
C ASN A 43 4.55 12.59 -0.42
N ILE A 44 5.33 11.97 -1.32
CA ILE A 44 5.71 10.55 -1.26
C ILE A 44 7.23 10.49 -1.16
N GLU A 45 7.72 9.85 -0.11
CA GLU A 45 9.16 9.64 0.09
C GLU A 45 9.45 8.28 0.72
N ILE A 46 10.68 7.80 0.56
CA ILE A 46 11.18 6.70 1.39
C ILE A 46 11.29 7.24 2.81
N SER A 47 10.51 6.67 3.73
CA SER A 47 10.52 7.12 5.11
C SER A 47 11.88 6.90 5.76
N PRO A 48 12.40 7.88 6.52
CA PRO A 48 13.60 7.69 7.32
C PRO A 48 13.44 6.54 8.32
N ALA A 49 14.51 5.76 8.50
CA ALA A 49 14.53 4.66 9.46
C ALA A 49 14.23 5.10 10.91
N SER A 50 14.51 6.36 11.26
CA SER A 50 14.23 6.93 12.58
C SER A 50 12.74 6.97 12.93
N TYR A 51 11.84 6.98 11.95
CA TYR A 51 10.40 6.88 12.22
C TYR A 51 9.98 5.52 12.77
N ALA A 52 10.85 4.49 12.70
CA ALA A 52 10.58 3.21 13.35
C ALA A 52 10.52 3.29 14.88
N ASP A 53 11.11 4.33 15.47
CA ASP A 53 11.12 4.56 16.92
C ASP A 53 10.03 5.56 17.36
N ASP A 54 9.28 6.13 16.41
CA ASP A 54 8.08 6.93 16.70
C ASP A 54 6.86 6.02 16.78
N ALA A 55 6.46 5.68 18.01
CA ALA A 55 5.33 4.79 18.26
C ALA A 55 4.00 5.30 17.68
N ARG A 56 3.78 6.62 17.62
CA ARG A 56 2.53 7.18 17.07
C ARG A 56 2.51 7.03 15.55
N PHE A 57 3.63 7.32 14.91
CA PHE A 57 3.80 7.16 13.47
C PHE A 57 3.60 5.71 13.04
N VAL A 58 4.31 4.79 13.71
CA VAL A 58 4.23 3.35 13.44
C VAL A 58 2.80 2.86 13.61
N GLN A 59 2.14 3.20 14.72
CA GLN A 59 0.76 2.79 14.96
C GLN A 59 -0.20 3.35 13.90
N ALA A 60 -0.08 4.64 13.54
CA ALA A 60 -0.93 5.24 12.53
C ALA A 60 -0.81 4.54 11.17
N LEU A 61 0.41 4.15 10.77
CA LEU A 61 0.62 3.43 9.52
C LEU A 61 0.13 1.98 9.59
N THR A 62 0.35 1.29 10.71
CA THR A 62 -0.21 -0.05 10.98
C THR A 62 -1.74 -0.04 10.85
N ASP A 63 -2.41 0.95 11.44
CA ASP A 63 -3.86 1.08 11.38
C ASP A 63 -4.35 1.29 9.95
N VAL A 64 -3.70 2.18 9.18
CA VAL A 64 -4.05 2.41 7.77
C VAL A 64 -3.94 1.11 6.97
N VAL A 65 -2.84 0.37 7.12
CA VAL A 65 -2.64 -0.91 6.40
C VAL A 65 -3.70 -1.93 6.80
N ASN A 66 -3.89 -2.18 8.10
CA ASN A 66 -4.82 -3.20 8.56
C ASN A 66 -6.28 -2.89 8.19
N VAL A 67 -6.71 -1.62 8.25
CA VAL A 67 -8.06 -1.21 7.81
C VAL A 67 -8.24 -1.45 6.31
N VAL A 68 -7.28 -1.05 5.48
CA VAL A 68 -7.35 -1.24 4.02
C VAL A 68 -7.44 -2.72 3.65
N TYR A 69 -6.65 -3.56 4.31
CA TYR A 69 -6.59 -4.97 4.01
C TYR A 69 -7.77 -5.76 4.57
N LEU A 70 -8.33 -5.36 5.71
CA LEU A 70 -9.57 -5.93 6.24
C LEU A 70 -10.72 -5.77 5.22
N GLU A 71 -10.85 -4.59 4.61
CA GLU A 71 -11.87 -4.33 3.59
C GLU A 71 -11.62 -5.12 2.30
N ALA A 72 -10.38 -5.09 1.79
CA ALA A 72 -10.09 -5.63 0.46
C ALA A 72 -9.91 -7.14 0.42
N GLU A 73 -9.54 -7.75 1.54
CA GLU A 73 -9.34 -9.19 1.70
C GLU A 73 -10.47 -9.85 2.50
N ALA A 74 -11.61 -9.16 2.63
CA ALA A 74 -12.82 -9.68 3.26
C ALA A 74 -13.19 -11.05 2.67
N GLY A 75 -13.22 -12.08 3.53
CA GLY A 75 -13.52 -13.46 3.17
C GLY A 75 -12.33 -14.29 2.64
N ILE A 76 -11.14 -13.71 2.49
CA ILE A 76 -9.94 -14.45 2.08
C ILE A 76 -9.27 -15.09 3.29
N PHE A 77 -9.10 -14.30 4.36
CA PHE A 77 -8.53 -14.76 5.63
C PHE A 77 -9.64 -14.93 6.67
N ASN A 78 -9.39 -15.82 7.63
CA ASN A 78 -10.26 -16.05 8.79
C ASN A 78 -10.35 -14.79 9.68
N GLU A 79 -11.45 -14.68 10.42
CA GLU A 79 -11.68 -13.56 11.32
C GLU A 79 -10.52 -13.37 12.32
N GLY A 80 -10.18 -12.11 12.59
CA GLY A 80 -9.08 -11.75 13.47
C GLY A 80 -7.69 -11.75 12.83
N TYR A 81 -7.55 -12.15 11.56
CA TYR A 81 -6.30 -12.00 10.83
C TYR A 81 -5.95 -10.51 10.65
N GLN A 82 -4.70 -10.17 10.93
CA GLN A 82 -4.15 -8.84 10.70
C GLN A 82 -3.02 -8.93 9.69
N ARG A 83 -2.97 -7.95 8.78
CA ARG A 83 -2.00 -7.93 7.71
C ARG A 83 -0.59 -7.66 8.21
N THR A 84 -0.48 -6.82 9.22
CA THR A 84 0.79 -6.41 9.79
C THR A 84 0.63 -6.00 11.25
N THR A 85 1.75 -5.84 11.93
CA THR A 85 1.85 -5.36 13.32
C THR A 85 2.67 -4.08 13.37
N ALA A 86 2.65 -3.39 14.50
CA ALA A 86 3.56 -2.26 14.75
C ALA A 86 5.03 -2.65 14.59
N SER A 87 5.44 -3.82 15.10
CA SER A 87 6.80 -4.33 14.91
C SER A 87 7.13 -4.58 13.43
N GLY A 88 6.21 -5.17 12.66
CA GLY A 88 6.40 -5.39 11.23
C GLY A 88 6.57 -4.09 10.44
N ILE A 89 5.79 -3.05 10.75
CA ILE A 89 5.97 -1.72 10.16
C ILE A 89 7.31 -1.11 10.57
N ALA A 90 7.68 -1.17 11.85
CA ALA A 90 8.97 -0.66 12.33
C ALA A 90 10.16 -1.34 11.63
N ASP A 91 10.10 -2.66 11.43
CA ASP A 91 11.16 -3.41 10.74
C ASP A 91 11.29 -3.00 9.27
N LEU A 92 10.17 -2.81 8.57
CA LEU A 92 10.17 -2.31 7.19
C LEU A 92 10.72 -0.87 7.09
N LEU A 93 10.41 0.00 8.07
CA LEU A 93 10.96 1.34 8.16
C LEU A 93 12.48 1.31 8.37
N ARG A 94 12.97 0.50 9.32
CA ARG A 94 14.42 0.33 9.57
C ARG A 94 15.15 -0.20 8.35
N ALA A 95 14.52 -1.09 7.59
CA ALA A 95 15.07 -1.63 6.35
C ALA A 95 15.04 -0.64 5.17
N GLY A 96 14.44 0.56 5.32
CA GLY A 96 14.27 1.53 4.24
C GLY A 96 13.36 1.01 3.11
N GLN A 97 12.43 0.11 3.45
CA GLN A 97 11.57 -0.60 2.51
C GLN A 97 10.17 0.01 2.40
N LEU A 98 9.86 1.09 3.11
CA LEU A 98 8.56 1.77 3.02
C LEU A 98 8.70 3.15 2.39
N ALA A 99 8.01 3.33 1.26
CA ALA A 99 7.65 4.66 0.78
C ALA A 99 6.29 5.03 1.38
N VAL A 100 6.18 6.21 1.98
CA VAL A 100 4.98 6.67 2.68
C VAL A 100 4.48 7.97 2.07
N ALA A 101 3.16 8.08 1.94
CA ALA A 101 2.47 9.28 1.53
C ALA A 101 2.04 10.08 2.77
N PHE A 102 2.35 11.38 2.77
CA PHE A 102 2.07 12.30 3.87
C PHE A 102 1.22 13.46 3.40
N LEU A 103 0.32 13.93 4.26
CA LEU A 103 -0.22 15.28 4.10
C LEU A 103 0.86 16.28 4.52
N SER A 104 1.14 17.25 3.66
CA SER A 104 1.84 18.46 4.03
C SER A 104 0.84 19.41 4.68
N GLU A 105 1.17 20.00 5.82
CA GLU A 105 0.43 21.15 6.34
C GLU A 105 0.46 22.27 5.28
N PRO A 106 -0.67 22.97 5.01
CA PRO A 106 -0.61 24.18 4.22
C PRO A 106 0.30 25.17 4.95
N LYS A 107 1.30 25.72 4.24
CA LYS A 107 2.14 26.80 4.76
C LYS A 107 1.25 28.02 5.02
N THR A 108 0.60 28.08 6.17
CA THR A 108 -0.12 29.26 6.60
C THR A 108 0.93 30.35 6.81
N SER A 109 0.86 31.37 5.96
CA SER A 109 1.78 32.50 6.00
C SER A 109 1.61 33.24 7.33
N THR A 110 2.72 33.43 8.03
CA THR A 110 2.93 34.39 9.13
C THR A 110 2.22 34.07 10.45
N SER A 111 2.90 33.31 11.31
CA SER A 111 2.84 33.53 12.77
C SER A 111 4.25 33.87 13.27
N PRO A 112 4.40 34.86 14.16
CA PRO A 112 5.70 35.42 14.52
C PRO A 112 6.56 34.40 15.29
N ILE A 113 7.84 34.39 14.93
CA ILE A 113 8.90 33.54 15.48
C ILE A 113 8.98 33.76 17.00
N THR A 114 8.62 32.74 17.79
CA THR A 114 9.13 32.58 19.15
C THR A 114 10.32 31.60 19.10
N PRO A 115 11.57 32.08 19.22
CA PRO A 115 12.73 31.21 19.29
C PRO A 115 12.79 30.71 20.74
N ASN A 116 12.20 29.53 20.99
CA ASN A 116 12.57 28.59 22.04
C ASN A 116 11.51 27.49 22.12
N SER A 117 11.71 26.44 21.33
CA SER A 117 11.19 25.11 21.63
C SER A 117 12.17 24.12 20.99
N GLU A 118 13.23 23.82 21.72
CA GLU A 118 14.02 22.61 21.49
C GLU A 118 13.19 21.42 21.96
N SER A 119 13.12 20.40 21.10
CA SER A 119 12.48 19.08 21.28
C SER A 119 10.94 19.03 21.26
N GLY A 120 10.38 18.28 20.32
CA GLY A 120 9.04 17.70 20.49
C GLY A 120 8.22 17.53 19.21
N SER A 121 8.20 16.28 18.70
CA SER A 121 7.26 15.70 17.72
C SER A 121 7.00 16.50 16.44
N ASP A 122 7.50 15.97 15.32
CA ASP A 122 7.03 16.28 13.97
C ASP A 122 5.59 15.77 13.77
N ASP A 123 4.62 16.40 14.46
CA ASP A 123 3.17 16.14 14.29
C ASP A 123 2.69 16.58 12.89
N SER A 124 3.58 17.20 12.10
CA SER A 124 3.29 17.81 10.79
C SER A 124 3.28 16.83 9.61
N ARG A 125 3.60 15.55 9.83
CA ARG A 125 3.68 14.51 8.78
C ARG A 125 2.82 13.29 9.10
N ARG A 126 1.51 13.49 9.16
CA ARG A 126 0.56 12.38 9.32
C ARG A 126 0.61 11.43 8.10
N PRO A 127 0.93 10.13 8.28
CA PRO A 127 0.92 9.17 7.19
C PRO A 127 -0.52 8.89 6.74
N ILE A 128 -0.76 8.94 5.43
CA ILE A 128 -2.07 8.63 4.82
C ILE A 128 -2.05 7.38 3.95
N GLY A 129 -0.89 6.75 3.80
CA GLY A 129 -0.72 5.44 3.19
C GLY A 129 0.71 5.15 2.78
N CYS A 130 0.95 4.00 2.17
CA CYS A 130 2.30 3.53 1.85
C CYS A 130 2.33 2.56 0.68
N VAL A 131 3.56 2.26 0.26
CA VAL A 131 3.92 1.09 -0.54
C VAL A 131 5.22 0.51 0.01
N CYS A 132 5.28 -0.80 0.17
CA CYS A 132 6.52 -1.50 0.51
C CYS A 132 7.28 -1.84 -0.78
N ILE A 133 8.59 -1.55 -0.81
CA ILE A 133 9.47 -1.76 -1.95
C ILE A 133 10.65 -2.62 -1.50
N LYS A 134 10.90 -3.71 -2.20
CA LYS A 134 11.98 -4.66 -1.92
C LYS A 134 12.81 -4.91 -3.17
N ARG A 135 14.08 -5.25 -2.98
CA ARG A 135 14.92 -5.83 -4.02
C ARG A 135 14.87 -7.35 -3.86
N LEU A 136 14.43 -8.06 -4.88
CA LEU A 136 14.38 -9.53 -4.88
C LEU A 136 15.66 -10.15 -5.42
N SER A 137 16.30 -9.49 -6.39
CA SER A 137 17.53 -9.95 -7.03
C SER A 137 18.30 -8.76 -7.62
N ASP A 138 19.35 -9.03 -8.39
CA ASP A 138 20.09 -8.00 -9.11
C ASP A 138 19.31 -7.34 -10.25
N THR A 139 18.20 -7.94 -10.66
CA THR A 139 17.38 -7.46 -11.78
C THR A 139 15.94 -7.17 -11.41
N HIS A 140 15.45 -7.69 -10.28
CA HIS A 140 14.04 -7.60 -9.89
C HIS A 140 13.85 -6.76 -8.62
N GLY A 141 12.99 -5.76 -8.74
CA GLY A 141 12.32 -5.13 -7.61
C GLY A 141 10.96 -5.75 -7.41
N GLU A 142 10.42 -5.59 -6.21
CA GLU A 142 9.04 -5.90 -5.88
C GLU A 142 8.41 -4.73 -5.16
N PHE A 143 7.13 -4.49 -5.43
CA PHE A 143 6.30 -3.76 -4.50
C PHE A 143 5.10 -4.58 -4.02
N GLY A 144 4.73 -4.31 -2.78
CA GLY A 144 3.57 -4.88 -2.09
C GLY A 144 3.11 -3.91 -1.01
N MET A 145 2.17 -4.32 -0.15
CA MET A 145 1.62 -3.45 0.91
C MET A 145 1.27 -2.04 0.40
N LEU A 146 0.71 -1.97 -0.81
CA LEU A 146 0.13 -0.73 -1.29
C LEU A 146 -1.13 -0.50 -0.45
N ALA A 147 -1.24 0.64 0.21
CA ALA A 147 -2.36 0.95 1.10
C ALA A 147 -2.59 2.46 1.17
N LEU A 148 -3.86 2.87 1.18
CA LEU A 148 -4.26 4.28 1.30
C LEU A 148 -5.49 4.41 2.20
N ALA A 149 -5.48 5.38 3.11
CA ALA A 149 -6.64 5.75 3.90
C ALA A 149 -7.82 6.10 2.98
N ALA A 150 -9.04 5.67 3.35
CA ALA A 150 -10.22 5.73 2.50
C ALA A 150 -10.52 7.15 1.94
N SER A 151 -10.31 8.19 2.76
CA SER A 151 -10.49 9.60 2.39
C SER A 151 -9.54 10.10 1.29
N HIS A 152 -8.49 9.35 0.95
CA HIS A 152 -7.47 9.73 -0.04
C HIS A 152 -7.44 8.76 -1.24
N ARG A 153 -8.43 7.87 -1.36
CA ARG A 153 -8.59 6.98 -2.52
C ARG A 153 -9.31 7.70 -3.67
N GLY A 154 -9.17 7.22 -4.91
CA GLY A 154 -9.85 7.79 -6.09
C GLY A 154 -9.22 9.06 -6.68
N GLY A 155 -8.27 9.70 -6.00
CA GLY A 155 -7.56 10.90 -6.48
C GLY A 155 -6.31 10.66 -7.35
N GLY A 156 -5.94 9.41 -7.60
CA GLY A 156 -4.72 9.03 -8.34
C GLY A 156 -3.51 8.67 -7.47
N LEU A 157 -3.54 8.96 -6.18
CA LEU A 157 -2.42 8.73 -5.25
C LEU A 157 -1.91 7.27 -5.21
N GLY A 158 -2.79 6.28 -5.40
CA GLY A 158 -2.39 4.87 -5.45
C GLY A 158 -1.52 4.54 -6.67
N ARG A 159 -1.80 5.20 -7.81
CA ARG A 159 -0.96 5.14 -9.00
C ARG A 159 0.35 5.88 -8.78
N ASP A 160 0.33 7.01 -8.09
CA ASP A 160 1.55 7.78 -7.80
C ASP A 160 2.50 6.98 -6.89
N LEU A 161 1.98 6.26 -5.87
CA LEU A 161 2.76 5.33 -5.04
C LEU A 161 3.36 4.17 -5.85
N ALA A 162 2.58 3.53 -6.72
CA ALA A 162 3.09 2.45 -7.56
C ALA A 162 4.15 2.95 -8.57
N GLN A 163 3.94 4.13 -9.16
CA GLN A 163 4.93 4.77 -10.04
C GLN A 163 6.19 5.19 -9.27
N PHE A 164 6.07 5.64 -8.02
CA PHE A 164 7.20 5.91 -7.15
C PHE A 164 8.03 4.64 -6.93
N ALA A 165 7.38 3.50 -6.67
CA ALA A 165 8.06 2.21 -6.55
C ALA A 165 8.80 1.82 -7.83
N GLU A 166 8.14 1.93 -8.99
CA GLU A 166 8.76 1.67 -10.30
C GLU A 166 9.97 2.58 -10.55
N ALA A 167 9.86 3.87 -10.28
CA ALA A 167 10.93 4.85 -10.44
C ALA A 167 12.11 4.56 -9.51
N ARG A 168 11.83 4.18 -8.24
CA ARG A 168 12.86 3.80 -7.27
C ARG A 168 13.65 2.59 -7.75
N CYS A 169 12.97 1.54 -8.20
CA CYS A 169 13.63 0.33 -8.72
C CYS A 169 14.45 0.63 -9.98
N ARG A 170 13.94 1.46 -10.89
CA ARG A 170 14.71 1.93 -12.06
C ARG A 170 15.97 2.69 -11.65
N GLY A 171 15.86 3.58 -10.66
CA GLY A 171 17.00 4.33 -10.11
C GLY A 171 18.05 3.44 -9.45
N LEU A 172 17.67 2.24 -9.01
CA LEU A 172 18.59 1.21 -8.49
C LEU A 172 19.15 0.29 -9.59
N GLY A 173 18.85 0.56 -10.87
CA GLY A 173 19.30 -0.26 -12.01
C GLY A 173 18.51 -1.57 -12.20
N LEU A 174 17.40 -1.76 -11.49
CA LEU A 174 16.55 -2.94 -11.62
C LEU A 174 15.75 -2.84 -12.93
N LYS A 175 15.53 -4.00 -13.57
CA LYS A 175 14.96 -4.11 -14.91
C LYS A 175 13.51 -4.56 -14.90
N VAL A 176 13.08 -5.21 -13.84
CA VAL A 176 11.73 -5.77 -13.70
C VAL A 176 11.12 -5.31 -12.38
N MET A 177 9.85 -4.93 -12.43
CA MET A 177 9.03 -4.76 -11.23
C MET A 177 8.07 -5.95 -11.10
N ARG A 178 8.09 -6.58 -9.93
CA ARG A 178 7.17 -7.65 -9.54
C ARG A 178 6.11 -7.12 -8.58
N LEU A 179 4.92 -7.69 -8.63
CA LEU A 179 3.92 -7.62 -7.57
C LEU A 179 3.16 -8.93 -7.49
N GLU A 180 2.51 -9.16 -6.36
CA GLU A 180 1.77 -10.39 -6.12
C GLU A 180 0.34 -10.11 -5.68
N LEU A 181 -0.57 -11.01 -6.06
CA LEU A 181 -1.99 -10.91 -5.77
C LEU A 181 -2.55 -12.28 -5.37
N LEU A 182 -3.04 -12.35 -4.13
CA LEU A 182 -3.80 -13.49 -3.63
C LEU A 182 -5.27 -13.35 -4.00
N VAL A 183 -5.83 -14.35 -4.69
CA VAL A 183 -7.21 -14.34 -5.20
C VAL A 183 -7.96 -15.57 -4.71
N PRO A 184 -9.11 -15.45 -4.03
CA PRO A 184 -9.92 -16.60 -3.65
C PRO A 184 -10.53 -17.25 -4.89
N THR A 185 -10.61 -18.59 -4.91
CA THR A 185 -11.17 -19.34 -6.04
C THR A 185 -12.60 -19.85 -5.78
N PHE A 186 -13.09 -19.72 -4.56
CA PHE A 186 -14.41 -20.20 -4.13
C PHE A 186 -15.49 -19.11 -4.11
N TYR A 187 -15.12 -17.85 -4.38
CA TYR A 187 -16.06 -16.74 -4.61
C TYR A 187 -15.36 -15.64 -5.43
N GLU A 188 -16.15 -14.81 -6.11
CA GLU A 188 -15.59 -13.63 -6.77
C GLU A 188 -15.39 -12.50 -5.75
N ASN A 189 -14.15 -12.06 -5.59
CA ASN A 189 -13.83 -10.87 -4.82
C ASN A 189 -13.72 -9.66 -5.77
N ALA A 190 -14.72 -8.77 -5.74
CA ALA A 190 -14.78 -7.59 -6.62
C ALA A 190 -13.56 -6.67 -6.50
N SER A 191 -12.94 -6.57 -5.31
CA SER A 191 -11.71 -5.80 -5.12
C SER A 191 -10.53 -6.43 -5.86
N LYS A 192 -10.43 -7.78 -5.86
CA LYS A 192 -9.38 -8.53 -6.57
C LYS A 192 -9.55 -8.47 -8.09
N VAL A 193 -10.79 -8.56 -8.60
CA VAL A 193 -11.07 -8.36 -10.04
C VAL A 193 -10.63 -6.96 -10.48
N ARG A 194 -10.98 -5.95 -9.69
CA ARG A 194 -10.71 -4.54 -10.03
C ARG A 194 -9.23 -4.20 -9.99
N ILE A 195 -8.51 -4.65 -8.95
CA ILE A 195 -7.08 -4.36 -8.80
C ILE A 195 -6.24 -5.10 -9.85
N GLN A 196 -6.63 -6.32 -10.23
CA GLN A 196 -5.99 -7.01 -11.34
C GLN A 196 -6.10 -6.22 -12.64
N GLY A 197 -7.32 -5.81 -13.03
CA GLY A 197 -7.49 -5.02 -14.24
C GLY A 197 -6.75 -3.68 -14.19
N TRP A 198 -6.57 -3.10 -13.00
CA TRP A 198 -5.75 -1.90 -12.82
C TRP A 198 -4.26 -2.17 -13.12
N TYR A 199 -3.68 -3.27 -12.61
CA TYR A 199 -2.31 -3.65 -12.92
C TYR A 199 -2.09 -3.97 -14.40
N GLU A 200 -3.03 -4.69 -15.02
CA GLU A 200 -2.97 -5.00 -16.45
C GLU A 200 -2.91 -3.73 -17.32
N ARG A 201 -3.72 -2.71 -16.97
CA ARG A 201 -3.69 -1.37 -17.60
C ARG A 201 -2.39 -0.62 -17.34
N MET A 202 -1.74 -0.85 -16.20
CA MET A 202 -0.43 -0.30 -15.88
C MET A 202 0.74 -1.00 -16.60
N GLY A 203 0.45 -2.07 -17.36
CA GLY A 203 1.43 -2.82 -18.14
C GLY A 203 1.99 -4.06 -17.45
N TYR A 204 1.47 -4.43 -16.29
CA TYR A 204 1.82 -5.69 -15.63
C TYR A 204 1.16 -6.87 -16.35
N ARG A 205 1.81 -8.03 -16.34
CA ARG A 205 1.30 -9.28 -16.88
C ARG A 205 1.51 -10.39 -15.86
N VAL A 206 0.53 -11.30 -15.76
CA VAL A 206 0.71 -12.54 -14.98
C VAL A 206 1.78 -13.36 -15.66
N VAL A 207 2.85 -13.69 -14.92
CA VAL A 207 3.94 -14.55 -15.41
C VAL A 207 3.95 -15.92 -14.72
N ARG A 208 3.31 -16.03 -13.56
CA ARG A 208 3.30 -17.26 -12.77
C ARG A 208 2.05 -17.34 -11.89
N LEU A 209 1.51 -18.55 -11.77
CA LEU A 209 0.49 -18.93 -10.79
C LEU A 209 1.13 -19.92 -9.82
N GLN A 210 0.83 -19.80 -8.53
CA GLN A 210 1.37 -20.65 -7.48
C GLN A 210 0.32 -21.01 -6.43
N ASP A 211 0.65 -22.02 -5.63
CA ASP A 211 -0.01 -22.30 -4.37
C ASP A 211 0.54 -21.36 -3.28
N PHE A 212 -0.36 -20.60 -2.65
CA PHE A 212 0.00 -19.72 -1.55
C PHE A 212 0.54 -20.46 -0.33
N GLY A 213 0.05 -21.68 -0.07
CA GLY A 213 0.48 -22.50 1.05
C GLY A 213 1.88 -23.09 0.88
N GLU A 214 2.40 -23.20 -0.34
CA GLU A 214 3.79 -23.59 -0.58
C GLU A 214 4.75 -22.44 -0.30
N GLU A 215 4.41 -21.21 -0.74
CA GLU A 215 5.23 -20.01 -0.53
C GLU A 215 5.15 -19.48 0.91
N TYR A 216 3.96 -19.55 1.52
CA TYR A 216 3.70 -19.09 2.89
C TYR A 216 3.02 -20.17 3.75
N PRO A 217 3.71 -21.28 4.09
CA PRO A 217 3.10 -22.39 4.84
C PRO A 217 2.53 -21.98 6.20
N HIS A 218 3.20 -21.03 6.88
CA HIS A 218 2.77 -20.51 8.18
C HIS A 218 1.48 -19.67 8.10
N LEU A 219 1.03 -19.29 6.90
CA LEU A 219 -0.18 -18.51 6.69
C LEU A 219 -1.34 -19.29 6.07
N ALA A 220 -1.06 -20.46 5.50
CA ALA A 220 -2.08 -21.31 4.89
C ALA A 220 -3.25 -21.61 5.84
N GLY A 221 -2.96 -21.83 7.13
CA GLY A 221 -3.97 -22.12 8.16
C GLY A 221 -4.90 -20.95 8.50
N PHE A 222 -4.60 -19.73 8.03
CA PHE A 222 -5.46 -18.56 8.20
C PHE A 222 -6.35 -18.28 6.99
N LEU A 223 -6.22 -19.03 5.89
CA LEU A 223 -7.12 -18.89 4.75
C LEU A 223 -8.51 -19.45 5.08
N ALA A 224 -9.55 -18.75 4.63
CA ALA A 224 -10.94 -19.20 4.75
C ALA A 224 -11.32 -20.28 3.70
N GLY A 225 -10.51 -20.41 2.65
CA GLY A 225 -10.73 -21.37 1.57
C GLY A 225 -9.59 -21.35 0.53
N PRO A 226 -9.75 -22.09 -0.58
CA PRO A 226 -8.71 -22.17 -1.60
C PRO A 226 -8.44 -20.82 -2.26
N THR A 227 -7.18 -20.56 -2.58
CA THR A 227 -6.72 -19.34 -3.21
C THR A 227 -5.75 -19.65 -4.35
N GLU A 228 -5.66 -18.73 -5.30
CA GLU A 228 -4.64 -18.72 -6.33
C GLU A 228 -3.68 -17.56 -6.06
N TYR A 229 -2.38 -17.85 -6.05
CA TYR A 229 -1.34 -16.84 -5.87
C TYR A 229 -0.80 -16.42 -7.24
N ARG A 230 -1.08 -15.18 -7.64
CA ARG A 230 -0.71 -14.63 -8.94
C ARG A 230 0.51 -13.74 -8.82
N VAL A 231 1.54 -14.03 -9.62
CA VAL A 231 2.72 -13.17 -9.74
C VAL A 231 2.66 -12.39 -11.04
N PHE A 232 2.76 -11.08 -10.91
CA PHE A 232 2.75 -10.14 -12.01
C PHE A 232 4.11 -9.50 -12.18
N GLU A 233 4.52 -9.29 -13.42
CA GLU A 233 5.75 -8.58 -13.75
C GLU A 233 5.52 -7.51 -14.82
N LYS A 234 6.37 -6.47 -14.78
CA LYS A 234 6.45 -5.40 -15.76
C LYS A 234 7.91 -5.05 -16.03
N SER A 235 8.25 -4.89 -17.30
CA SER A 235 9.55 -4.32 -17.72
C SER A 235 9.66 -2.85 -17.28
N LEU A 236 10.78 -2.49 -16.65
CA LEU A 236 11.13 -1.12 -16.29
C LEU A 236 12.03 -0.43 -17.32
N VAL A 237 12.57 -1.19 -18.27
CA VAL A 237 13.37 -0.73 -19.41
C VAL A 237 12.50 -0.40 -20.62
#